data_AF-A0A925N5K1-F1
#
_entry.id   AF-A0A925N5K1-F1
#
_cell.length_a   1.000
_cell.length_b   1.000
_cell.length_c   1.000
_cell.angle_alpha   90.00
_cell.angle_beta   90.00
_cell.angle_gamma   90.00
#
_symmetry.space_group_name_H-M   'P 1'
#
loop_
_entity.id
_entity.type
_entity.pdbx_description
1 polymer ?
#
loop_
_entity_poly.entity_id
_entity_poly.type
_entity_poly.pdbx_seq_one_letter_code
_entity_poly.pdbx_strand_id
1 'polypeptide(L)'
;QFIAVQDIGSIVAAVLADPARFGGATLEIASDSATGADLQTLFTKAAGRPIAYSRFSDEVLAGNTFLRRLADLLDAGVLAGQADLAALRRIHPGLQTFESWIRGRGGKAFEKALGTSGVWAYGTSNDG
;
A
#
# COMPACT_ATOMS: atom_id res chain seq x y z
N GLN A 1 -5.60 -3.17 -2.10
CA GLN A 1 -4.81 -2.72 -3.27
C GLN A 1 -3.79 -1.68 -2.82
N PHE A 2 -2.67 -1.55 -3.53
CA PHE A 2 -1.55 -0.68 -3.18
C PHE A 2 -1.21 0.22 -4.36
N ILE A 3 -0.67 1.42 -4.09
CA ILE A 3 -0.23 2.37 -5.11
C ILE A 3 1.22 2.78 -4.82
N ALA A 4 2.09 2.67 -5.82
CA ALA A 4 3.41 3.29 -5.74
C ALA A 4 3.25 4.81 -5.95
N VAL A 5 3.83 5.63 -5.08
CA VAL A 5 3.66 7.10 -5.12
C VAL A 5 4.04 7.68 -6.50
N GLN A 6 5.03 7.11 -7.18
CA GLN A 6 5.44 7.55 -8.52
C GLN A 6 4.40 7.24 -9.61
N ASP A 7 3.61 6.17 -9.43
CA ASP A 7 2.57 5.82 -10.38
C ASP A 7 1.39 6.80 -10.28
N ILE A 8 1.15 7.42 -9.12
CA ILE A 8 0.17 8.52 -8.97
C ILE A 8 0.52 9.63 -9.96
N GLY A 9 1.77 10.11 -9.94
CA GLY A 9 2.22 11.18 -10.83
C GLY A 9 2.12 10.80 -12.31
N SER A 10 2.47 9.55 -12.64
CA SER A 10 2.40 9.04 -14.02
C SER A 10 0.96 8.94 -14.53
N ILE A 11 0.04 8.45 -13.70
CA ILE A 11 -1.39 8.37 -14.03
C ILE A 11 -1.98 9.78 -14.16
N VAL A 12 -1.69 10.68 -13.22
CA VAL A 12 -2.17 12.08 -13.25
C VAL A 12 -1.68 12.80 -14.51
N ALA A 13 -0.41 12.63 -14.88
CA ALA A 13 0.12 13.20 -16.11
C ALA A 13 -0.63 12.71 -17.37
N ALA A 14 -0.92 11.41 -17.44
CA ALA A 14 -1.70 10.84 -18.54
C ALA A 14 -3.15 11.35 -18.57
N VAL A 15 -3.78 11.51 -17.40
CA VAL A 15 -5.13 12.06 -17.27
C VAL A 15 -5.20 13.51 -17.74
N LEU A 16 -4.24 14.34 -17.32
CA LEU A 16 -4.18 15.76 -17.70
C LEU A 16 -3.87 15.97 -19.19
N ALA A 17 -3.16 15.03 -19.82
CA ALA A 17 -2.85 15.09 -21.24
C ALA A 17 -4.03 14.76 -22.17
N ASP A 18 -5.11 14.15 -21.64
CA ASP A 18 -6.31 13.77 -22.40
C ASP A 18 -7.60 14.18 -21.67
N PRO A 19 -7.85 15.50 -21.53
CA PRO A 19 -9.03 16.00 -20.83
C PRO A 19 -10.35 15.64 -21.52
N ALA A 20 -10.33 15.36 -22.83
CA ALA A 20 -11.51 14.91 -23.56
C ALA A 20 -11.97 13.52 -23.08
N ARG A 21 -11.02 12.63 -22.75
CA ARG A 21 -11.31 11.29 -22.24
C ARG A 21 -11.62 11.26 -20.75
N PHE A 22 -10.97 12.10 -19.95
CA PHE A 22 -11.02 12.00 -18.48
C PHE A 22 -11.72 13.16 -17.77
N GLY A 23 -12.15 14.20 -18.48
CA GLY A 23 -12.81 15.36 -17.90
C GLY A 23 -14.05 14.98 -17.09
N GLY A 24 -14.10 15.41 -15.83
CA GLY A 24 -15.22 15.14 -14.91
C GLY A 24 -15.29 13.70 -14.38
N ALA A 25 -14.35 12.82 -14.72
CA ALA A 25 -14.31 11.46 -14.22
C ALA A 25 -13.68 11.38 -12.83
N THR A 26 -14.22 10.48 -12.00
CA THR A 26 -13.55 10.03 -10.77
C THR A 26 -12.91 8.68 -11.05
N LEU A 27 -11.61 8.56 -10.77
CA LEU A 27 -10.84 7.34 -11.00
C LEU A 27 -10.22 6.84 -9.69
N GLU A 28 -10.57 5.62 -9.29
CA GLU A 28 -9.79 4.90 -8.27
C GLU A 28 -8.48 4.41 -8.87
N ILE A 29 -7.38 4.62 -8.14
CA ILE A 29 -6.03 4.27 -8.62
C ILE A 29 -5.36 3.26 -7.69
N ALA A 30 -4.72 2.27 -8.31
CA ALA A 30 -3.83 1.32 -7.66
C ALA A 30 -2.75 0.87 -8.65
N SER A 31 -1.60 0.44 -8.14
CA SER A 31 -0.53 -0.18 -8.91
C SER A 31 -0.58 -1.70 -8.86
N ASP A 32 -1.01 -2.26 -7.72
CA ASP A 32 -1.04 -3.71 -7.52
C ASP A 32 -2.10 -4.13 -6.48
N SER A 33 -2.39 -5.43 -6.43
CA SER A 33 -3.23 -6.05 -5.41
C SER A 33 -2.50 -7.24 -4.78
N ALA A 34 -2.43 -7.25 -3.45
CA ALA A 34 -1.79 -8.32 -2.69
C ALA A 34 -2.59 -8.59 -1.41
N THR A 35 -2.75 -9.87 -1.08
CA THR A 35 -3.28 -10.32 0.22
C THR A 35 -2.19 -10.30 1.29
N GLY A 36 -2.56 -10.51 2.56
CA GLY A 36 -1.57 -10.66 3.64
C GLY A 36 -0.58 -11.81 3.39
N ALA A 37 -1.04 -12.92 2.80
CA ALA A 37 -0.20 -14.05 2.43
C ALA A 37 0.77 -13.71 1.28
N ASP A 38 0.32 -12.94 0.29
CA ASP A 38 1.16 -12.44 -0.79
C ASP A 38 2.25 -11.50 -0.23
N LEU A 39 1.88 -10.58 0.66
CA LEU A 39 2.83 -9.67 1.30
C LEU A 39 3.87 -10.42 2.11
N GLN A 40 3.47 -11.41 2.91
CA GLN A 40 4.41 -12.29 3.63
C GLN A 40 5.40 -12.94 2.66
N THR A 41 4.92 -13.47 1.54
CA THR A 41 5.76 -14.12 0.52
C THR A 41 6.72 -13.13 -0.12
N LEU A 42 6.22 -11.96 -0.54
CA LEU A 42 6.98 -10.92 -1.21
C LEU A 42 8.05 -10.31 -0.30
N PHE A 43 7.70 -10.01 0.95
CA PHE A 43 8.65 -9.51 1.94
C PHE A 43 9.68 -10.56 2.34
N THR A 44 9.27 -11.81 2.54
CA THR A 44 10.21 -12.92 2.84
C THR A 44 11.23 -13.07 1.72
N LYS A 45 10.77 -13.07 0.46
CA LYS A 45 11.63 -13.14 -0.73
C LYS A 45 12.59 -11.96 -0.79
N ALA A 46 12.10 -10.75 -0.53
CA ALA A 46 12.92 -9.54 -0.58
C ALA A 46 13.94 -9.46 0.57
N ALA A 47 13.60 -9.94 1.76
CA ALA A 47 14.46 -9.92 2.93
C ALA A 47 15.50 -11.05 2.95
N GLY A 48 15.30 -12.11 2.16
CA GLY A 48 16.15 -13.31 2.21
C GLY A 48 16.01 -14.12 3.51
N ARG A 49 15.01 -13.81 4.35
CA ARG A 49 14.70 -14.51 5.59
C ARG A 49 13.18 -14.52 5.82
N PRO A 50 12.64 -15.51 6.56
CA PRO A 50 11.20 -15.58 6.84
C PRO A 50 10.68 -14.31 7.52
N ILE A 51 9.60 -13.75 6.98
CA ILE A 51 8.81 -12.66 7.58
C ILE A 51 7.36 -13.12 7.63
N ALA A 52 6.79 -13.23 8.82
CA ALA A 52 5.39 -13.59 9.00
C ALA A 52 4.49 -12.36 8.89
N TYR A 53 3.36 -12.52 8.20
CA TYR A 53 2.24 -11.58 8.29
C TYR A 53 1.32 -12.01 9.43
N SER A 54 1.02 -11.10 10.34
CA SER A 54 0.06 -11.31 11.42
C SER A 54 -0.80 -10.08 11.61
N ARG A 55 -2.02 -10.30 12.12
CA ARG A 55 -2.84 -9.19 12.61
C ARG A 55 -2.24 -8.64 13.90
N PHE A 56 -2.59 -7.40 14.23
CA PHE A 56 -2.33 -6.87 15.57
C PHE A 56 -3.09 -7.69 16.61
N SER A 57 -2.46 -7.93 17.76
CA SER A 57 -3.13 -8.58 18.88
C SER A 57 -4.16 -7.65 19.52
N ASP A 58 -5.14 -8.22 20.21
CA ASP A 58 -6.15 -7.44 20.93
C ASP A 58 -5.53 -6.49 21.96
N GLU A 59 -4.42 -6.87 22.58
CA GLU A 59 -3.66 -6.00 23.49
C GLU A 59 -3.07 -4.77 22.79
N VAL A 60 -2.51 -4.94 21.58
CA VAL A 60 -1.97 -3.81 20.80
C VAL A 60 -3.12 -2.88 20.35
N LEU A 61 -4.23 -3.46 19.91
CA LEU A 61 -5.42 -2.68 19.55
C LEU A 61 -6.06 -2.01 20.78
N ALA A 62 -5.97 -2.65 21.96
CA ALA A 62 -6.39 -2.10 23.24
C ALA A 62 -5.68 -0.79 23.57
N GLY A 63 -4.36 -0.78 23.38
CA GLY A 63 -3.48 0.36 23.69
C GLY A 63 -3.42 1.46 22.63
N ASN A 64 -4.06 1.31 21.46
CA ASN A 64 -3.99 2.31 20.40
C ASN A 64 -5.30 2.43 19.61
N THR A 65 -6.09 3.46 19.93
CA THR A 65 -7.39 3.75 19.28
C THR A 65 -7.28 3.95 17.78
N PHE A 66 -6.18 4.55 17.30
CA PHE A 66 -5.94 4.74 15.88
C PHE A 66 -5.76 3.41 15.14
N LEU A 67 -4.91 2.51 15.65
CA LEU A 67 -4.71 1.18 15.07
C LEU A 67 -5.98 0.34 15.12
N ARG A 68 -6.74 0.40 16.22
CA ARG A 68 -8.04 -0.26 16.33
C ARG A 68 -8.99 0.19 15.23
N ARG A 69 -9.16 1.49 15.06
CA ARG A 69 -10.05 2.04 14.02
C ARG A 69 -9.62 1.61 12.62
N LEU A 70 -8.32 1.57 12.34
CA LEU A 70 -7.82 1.07 11.06
C LEU A 70 -8.10 -0.43 10.86
N ALA A 71 -7.93 -1.25 11.90
CA ALA A 71 -8.26 -2.67 11.84
C ALA A 71 -9.76 -2.88 11.58
N ASP A 72 -10.62 -2.14 12.28
CA ASP A 72 -12.08 -2.21 12.09
C ASP A 72 -12.49 -1.82 10.66
N LEU A 73 -11.90 -0.76 10.09
CA LEU A 73 -12.16 -0.34 8.71
C LEU A 73 -11.67 -1.36 7.68
N LEU A 74 -10.54 -2.03 7.95
CA LEU A 74 -10.05 -3.10 7.12
C LEU A 74 -10.99 -4.31 7.15
N ASP A 75 -11.46 -4.70 8.34
CA ASP A 75 -12.37 -5.83 8.53
C ASP A 75 -13.77 -5.56 7.97
N ALA A 76 -14.23 -4.32 8.03
CA ALA A 76 -15.44 -3.87 7.36
C ALA A 76 -15.30 -3.79 5.82
N GLY A 77 -14.10 -4.03 5.28
CA GLY A 77 -13.83 -3.97 3.83
C GLY A 77 -13.80 -2.56 3.24
N VAL A 78 -13.91 -1.51 4.07
CA VAL A 78 -13.90 -0.10 3.63
C VAL A 78 -12.56 0.27 2.98
N LEU A 79 -11.48 -0.39 3.41
CA LEU A 79 -10.14 -0.20 2.85
C LEU A 79 -9.83 -1.14 1.67
N ALA A 80 -10.78 -1.96 1.24
CA ALA A 80 -10.61 -2.82 0.07
C ALA A 80 -10.77 -1.98 -1.21
N GLY A 81 -9.67 -1.41 -1.71
CA GLY A 81 -9.67 -0.67 -2.98
C GLY A 81 -10.23 -1.50 -4.15
N GLN A 82 -10.99 -0.85 -5.04
CA GLN A 82 -11.71 -1.47 -6.16
C GLN A 82 -11.20 -0.97 -7.53
N ALA A 83 -9.97 -0.45 -7.59
CA ALA A 83 -9.40 0.09 -8.82
C ALA A 83 -9.25 -1.00 -9.90
N ASP A 84 -9.63 -0.67 -11.13
CA ASP A 84 -9.44 -1.54 -12.30
C ASP A 84 -7.97 -1.49 -12.77
N LEU A 85 -7.17 -2.44 -12.27
CA LEU A 85 -5.76 -2.55 -12.62
C LEU A 85 -5.52 -2.76 -14.12
N ALA A 86 -6.44 -3.40 -14.85
CA ALA A 86 -6.30 -3.62 -16.29
C ALA A 86 -6.55 -2.32 -17.06
N ALA A 87 -7.53 -1.51 -16.65
CA ALA A 87 -7.72 -0.16 -17.18
C ALA A 87 -6.53 0.75 -16.86
N LEU A 88 -6.03 0.73 -15.63
CA LEU A 88 -4.88 1.55 -15.23
C LEU A 88 -3.61 1.17 -15.98
N ARG A 89 -3.37 -0.12 -16.26
CA ARG A 89 -2.24 -0.57 -17.10
C ARG A 89 -2.33 -0.04 -18.53
N ARG A 90 -3.53 0.18 -19.07
CA ARG A 90 -3.71 0.80 -20.40
C ARG A 90 -3.38 2.29 -20.37
N ILE A 91 -3.57 2.96 -19.24
CA ILE A 91 -3.23 4.38 -19.06
C ILE A 91 -1.73 4.54 -18.83
N HIS A 92 -1.16 3.71 -17.95
CA HIS A 92 0.26 3.68 -17.60
C HIS A 92 0.78 2.24 -17.70
N PRO A 93 1.35 1.83 -18.86
CA PRO A 93 1.89 0.48 -19.03
C PRO A 93 3.02 0.14 -18.05
N GLY A 94 3.70 1.15 -17.51
CA GLY A 94 4.77 1.01 -16.51
C GLY A 94 4.28 0.88 -15.06
N LEU A 95 2.99 0.58 -14.84
CA LEU A 95 2.41 0.42 -13.51
C LEU A 95 3.16 -0.65 -12.70
N GLN A 96 3.69 -0.26 -11.54
CA GLN A 96 4.59 -1.08 -10.76
C GLN A 96 3.84 -2.17 -10.00
N THR A 97 4.29 -3.42 -10.13
CA THR A 97 3.93 -4.45 -9.15
C THR A 97 4.65 -4.18 -7.83
N PHE A 98 4.10 -4.68 -6.72
CA PHE A 98 4.73 -4.59 -5.41
C PHE A 98 6.15 -5.17 -5.42
N GLU A 99 6.36 -6.29 -6.12
CA GLU A 99 7.69 -6.89 -6.30
C GLU A 99 8.66 -5.95 -7.02
N SER A 100 8.22 -5.32 -8.11
CA SER A 100 9.05 -4.37 -8.86
C SER A 100 9.37 -3.13 -8.04
N TRP A 101 8.40 -2.65 -7.25
CA TRP A 101 8.57 -1.50 -6.38
C TRP A 101 9.57 -1.77 -5.26
N ILE A 102 9.47 -2.91 -4.56
CA ILE A 102 10.45 -3.29 -3.52
C ILE A 102 11.84 -3.47 -4.10
N ARG A 103 11.98 -4.09 -5.28
CA ARG A 103 13.29 -4.21 -5.94
C ARG A 103 13.89 -2.88 -6.37
N GLY A 104 13.02 -1.91 -6.68
CA GLY A 104 13.40 -0.57 -7.09
C GLY A 104 13.34 0.41 -5.93
N ARG A 105 12.41 1.37 -6.03
CA ARG A 105 12.39 2.56 -5.15
C ARG A 105 12.02 2.26 -3.70
N GLY A 106 11.25 1.22 -3.46
CA GLY A 106 10.88 0.77 -2.11
C GLY A 106 12.03 0.09 -1.36
N GLY A 107 13.06 -0.39 -2.06
CA GLY A 107 14.12 -1.22 -1.49
C GLY A 107 14.85 -0.58 -0.33
N LYS A 108 15.33 0.66 -0.48
CA LYS A 108 16.05 1.37 0.59
C LYS A 108 15.22 1.58 1.84
N ALA A 109 13.93 1.89 1.69
CA ALA A 109 13.02 2.05 2.82
C ALA A 109 12.77 0.71 3.53
N PHE A 110 12.61 -0.35 2.74
CA PHE A 110 12.45 -1.70 3.25
C PHE A 110 13.69 -2.19 4.01
N GLU A 111 14.89 -2.02 3.45
CA GLU A 111 16.18 -2.34 4.10
C GLU A 111 16.33 -1.60 5.43
N LYS A 112 16.01 -0.30 5.46
CA LYS A 112 16.02 0.50 6.69
C LYS A 112 15.05 -0.06 7.74
N ALA A 113 13.85 -0.47 7.31
CA ALA A 113 12.85 -1.07 8.20
C ALA A 113 13.35 -2.41 8.78
N LEU A 114 14.04 -3.24 7.98
CA LEU A 114 14.62 -4.51 8.46
C LEU A 114 15.70 -4.32 9.54
N GLY A 115 16.41 -3.20 9.51
CA GLY A 115 17.44 -2.83 10.49
C GLY A 115 16.90 -2.18 11.78
N THR A 116 15.61 -1.84 11.83
CA THR A 116 15.00 -1.21 13.01
C THR A 116 14.34 -2.27 13.89
N SER A 117 14.88 -2.51 15.08
CA SER A 117 14.26 -3.41 16.05
C SER A 117 13.12 -2.72 16.83
N GLY A 118 11.89 -3.17 16.58
CA GLY A 118 10.88 -3.49 17.61
C GLY A 118 10.19 -2.39 18.42
N VAL A 119 10.54 -1.11 18.31
CA VAL A 119 9.78 -0.04 18.98
C VAL A 119 9.29 0.97 17.97
N TRP A 120 8.18 0.64 17.31
CA TRP A 120 7.45 1.59 16.50
C TRP A 120 6.55 2.38 17.44
N ALA A 121 6.90 3.65 17.69
CA ALA A 121 5.98 4.60 18.29
C ALA A 121 4.88 4.88 17.27
N TYR A 122 3.82 4.06 17.26
CA TYR A 122 2.59 4.39 16.54
C TYR A 122 2.09 5.68 17.16
N GLY A 123 2.16 6.79 16.42
CA GLY A 123 1.83 8.12 16.93
C GLY A 123 0.54 8.06 17.75
N THR A 124 0.66 8.24 19.06
CA THR A 124 -0.48 8.36 19.96
C THR A 124 -1.02 9.76 19.73
N SER A 125 -1.91 9.94 18.75
CA SER A 125 -2.68 11.17 18.64
C SER A 125 -3.60 11.25 19.85
N ASN A 126 -3.09 11.86 20.91
CA ASN A 126 -3.88 12.41 22.01
C ASN A 126 -3.79 13.92 21.88
N ASP A 127 -4.34 14.42 20.78
CA ASP A 127 -4.44 15.83 20.46
C ASP A 127 -5.90 16.22 20.66
N GLY A 128 -6.22 16.73 21.87
CA GLY A 128 -7.45 17.48 22.18
C GLY A 128 -8.63 16.67 22.68
#